data_AF-A0A0B1TI24-F1
#
_entry.id   AF-A0A0B1TI24-F1
#
_cell.length_a   1.000
_cell.length_b   1.000
_cell.length_c   1.000
_cell.angle_alpha   90.00
_cell.angle_beta   90.00
_cell.angle_gamma   90.00
#
_symmetry.space_group_name_H-M   'P 1'
#
loop_
_entity.id
_entity.type
_entity.pdbx_description
1 polymer ?
#
loop_
_entity_poly.entity_id
_entity_poly.type
_entity_poly.pdbx_seq_one_letter_code
_entity_poly.pdbx_strand_id
1 'polypeptide(L)'
;RSLPKPPVPSLDHSLDRYVEYAEVVAEGQNRDIRNTIRAVEEFRKSGVPVQQRLEKLAENEVNWINQFWLPEMYLRIRLPLPVNSSPAYIFPQQYFRDDGEWLRYTALLIRGMVEYKNKIDT
;
A
#
# COMPACT_ATOMS: atom_id res chain seq x y z
N ARG A 1 -14.43 18.29 -10.04
CA ARG A 1 -14.05 17.21 -10.97
C ARG A 1 -14.05 15.91 -10.17
N SER A 2 -14.64 14.83 -10.67
CA SER A 2 -14.52 13.51 -10.04
C SER A 2 -13.09 13.00 -10.22
N LEU A 3 -12.55 12.33 -9.20
CA LEU A 3 -11.26 11.64 -9.31
C LEU A 3 -11.39 10.46 -10.29
N PRO A 4 -10.36 10.20 -11.10
CA PRO A 4 -10.35 9.02 -11.97
C PRO A 4 -10.31 7.74 -11.13
N LYS A 5 -10.92 6.67 -11.65
CA LYS A 5 -10.76 5.32 -11.09
C LYS A 5 -9.31 4.85 -11.25
N PRO A 6 -8.78 3.98 -10.35
CA PRO A 6 -7.49 3.35 -10.57
C PRO A 6 -7.47 2.58 -11.90
N PRO A 7 -6.48 2.83 -12.78
CA PRO A 7 -6.41 2.14 -14.07
C PRO A 7 -6.08 0.66 -13.88
N VAL A 8 -6.47 -0.16 -14.85
CA VAL A 8 -5.98 -1.53 -15.00
C VAL A 8 -4.95 -1.51 -16.14
N PRO A 9 -3.65 -1.71 -15.87
CA PRO A 9 -2.65 -1.85 -16.93
C PRO A 9 -2.97 -3.07 -17.81
N SER A 10 -2.48 -3.07 -19.06
CA SER A 10 -2.61 -4.25 -19.89
C SER A 10 -1.79 -5.41 -19.32
N LEU A 11 -2.24 -6.64 -19.54
CA LEU A 11 -1.54 -7.85 -19.11
C LEU A 11 -0.09 -7.84 -19.61
N ASP A 12 0.12 -7.55 -20.90
CA ASP A 12 1.46 -7.52 -21.49
C ASP A 12 2.37 -6.49 -20.82
N HIS A 13 1.86 -5.27 -20.58
CA HIS A 13 2.65 -4.24 -19.92
C HIS A 13 3.08 -4.67 -18.51
N SER A 14 2.17 -5.26 -17.73
CA SER A 14 2.50 -5.75 -16.39
C SER A 14 3.51 -6.90 -16.40
N LEU A 15 3.40 -7.83 -17.35
CA LEU A 15 4.32 -8.97 -17.46
C LEU A 15 5.71 -8.55 -17.96
N ASP A 16 5.78 -7.64 -18.92
CA ASP A 16 7.05 -7.12 -19.44
C ASP A 16 7.82 -6.40 -18.33
N ARG A 17 7.14 -5.52 -17.57
CA ARG A 17 7.74 -4.84 -16.41
C ARG A 17 8.16 -5.83 -15.33
N TYR A 18 7.36 -6.87 -15.08
CA TYR A 18 7.72 -7.91 -14.11
C TYR A 18 9.02 -8.63 -14.48
N VAL A 19 9.19 -9.04 -15.74
CA VAL A 19 10.41 -9.70 -16.21
C VAL A 19 11.61 -8.78 -16.07
N GLU A 20 11.50 -7.53 -16.52
CA GLU A 20 12.58 -6.53 -16.41
C GLU A 20 13.08 -6.37 -14.97
N TYR A 21 12.17 -6.25 -14.00
CA TYR A 21 12.58 -6.14 -12.59
C TYR A 21 13.08 -7.47 -12.02
N ALA A 22 12.50 -8.60 -12.43
CA ALA A 22 12.93 -9.91 -11.98
C ALA A 22 14.35 -10.25 -12.47
N GLU A 23 14.73 -9.81 -13.66
CA GLU A 23 16.09 -9.92 -14.21
C GLU A 23 17.11 -9.20 -13.33
N VAL A 24 16.84 -7.95 -12.94
CA VAL A 24 17.72 -7.17 -12.03
C VAL A 24 17.92 -7.88 -10.69
N VAL A 25 16.85 -8.44 -10.12
CA VAL A 25 16.94 -9.20 -8.86
C VAL A 25 17.72 -10.50 -9.04
N ALA A 26 17.51 -11.22 -10.15
CA ALA A 26 18.20 -12.47 -10.43
C ALA A 26 19.70 -12.25 -10.65
N GLU A 27 20.08 -11.23 -11.42
CA GLU A 27 21.46 -10.81 -11.63
C GLU A 27 22.13 -10.45 -10.30
N GLY A 28 21.49 -9.58 -9.51
CA GLY A 28 22.01 -9.19 -8.19
C GLY A 28 22.18 -10.35 -7.21
N GLN A 29 21.51 -11.48 -7.42
CA GLN A 29 21.61 -12.69 -6.61
C GLN A 29 22.41 -13.82 -7.28
N ASN A 30 23.02 -13.60 -8.45
CA ASN A 30 23.68 -14.63 -9.26
C ASN A 30 22.79 -15.86 -9.53
N ARG A 31 21.51 -15.63 -9.87
CA ARG A 31 20.52 -16.68 -10.17
C ARG A 31 20.08 -16.67 -11.64
N ASP A 32 19.67 -17.84 -12.12
CA ASP A 32 19.13 -18.01 -13.47
C ASP A 32 17.65 -17.64 -13.53
N ILE A 33 17.29 -16.77 -14.47
CA ILE A 33 15.92 -16.24 -14.67
C ILE A 33 15.08 -17.07 -15.66
N ARG A 34 15.67 -18.01 -16.42
CA ARG A 34 15.01 -18.71 -17.54
C ARG A 34 13.68 -19.38 -17.16
N ASN A 35 13.60 -19.94 -15.95
CA ASN A 35 12.37 -20.57 -15.47
C ASN A 35 11.25 -19.55 -15.24
N THR A 36 11.59 -18.36 -14.72
CA THR A 36 10.63 -17.26 -14.52
C THR A 36 10.12 -16.75 -15.86
N ILE A 37 11.00 -16.52 -16.83
CA ILE A 37 10.61 -16.08 -18.18
C ILE A 37 9.65 -17.11 -18.81
N ARG A 38 9.96 -18.41 -18.72
CA ARG A 38 9.09 -19.46 -19.25
C ARG A 38 7.71 -19.45 -18.57
N ALA A 39 7.66 -19.28 -17.25
CA ALA A 39 6.40 -19.21 -16.51
C ALA A 39 5.58 -17.96 -16.87
N VAL A 40 6.23 -16.81 -17.07
CA VAL A 40 5.58 -15.57 -17.52
C VAL A 40 4.97 -15.76 -18.90
N GLU A 41 5.68 -16.37 -19.84
CA GLU A 41 5.17 -16.60 -21.19
C GLU A 41 4.02 -17.62 -21.24
N GLU A 42 4.01 -18.61 -20.35
CA GLU A 42 2.88 -19.50 -20.16
C GLU A 42 1.67 -18.77 -19.56
N PHE A 43 1.90 -17.91 -18.57
CA PHE A 43 0.85 -17.10 -17.95
C PHE A 43 0.32 -16.02 -18.90
N ARG A 44 1.14 -15.44 -19.77
CA ARG A 44 0.70 -14.47 -20.79
C ARG A 44 -0.43 -15.02 -21.65
N LYS A 45 -0.36 -16.31 -22.00
CA LYS A 45 -1.40 -17.01 -22.78
C LYS A 45 -2.63 -17.34 -21.95
N SER A 46 -2.43 -17.84 -20.73
CA SER A 46 -3.52 -18.32 -19.85
C SER A 46 -4.16 -17.24 -18.98
N GLY A 47 -3.55 -16.05 -18.89
CA GLY A 47 -3.94 -14.93 -18.03
C GLY A 47 -4.98 -13.99 -18.64
N VAL A 48 -5.27 -14.09 -19.94
CA VAL A 48 -6.26 -13.25 -20.63
C VAL A 48 -7.65 -13.29 -19.94
N PRO A 49 -8.21 -14.45 -19.56
CA PRO A 49 -9.49 -14.48 -18.83
C PRO A 49 -9.42 -13.81 -17.45
N VAL A 50 -8.26 -13.84 -16.79
CA VAL A 50 -8.03 -13.19 -15.50
C VAL A 50 -8.03 -11.68 -15.67
N GLN A 51 -7.32 -11.17 -16.69
CA GLN A 51 -7.31 -9.75 -17.05
C GLN A 51 -8.71 -9.23 -17.36
N GLN A 52 -9.49 -9.95 -18.18
CA GLN A 52 -10.87 -9.55 -18.50
C GLN A 52 -11.76 -9.48 -17.26
N ARG A 53 -11.58 -10.42 -16.32
CA ARG A 53 -12.31 -10.41 -15.05
C ARG A 53 -11.91 -9.20 -14.18
N LEU A 54 -10.63 -8.84 -14.19
CA LEU A 54 -10.10 -7.67 -13.48
C LEU A 54 -10.63 -6.35 -14.05
N GLU A 55 -10.68 -6.23 -15.38
CA GLU A 55 -11.25 -5.08 -16.08
C GLU A 55 -12.74 -4.93 -15.74
N LYS A 56 -13.50 -6.01 -15.79
CA LYS A 56 -14.92 -6.01 -15.37
C LYS A 56 -15.08 -5.61 -13.90
N LEU A 57 -14.18 -6.03 -13.02
CA LEU A 57 -14.18 -5.62 -11.60
C LEU A 57 -13.95 -4.11 -11.48
N ALA A 58 -12.98 -3.56 -12.23
CA ALA A 58 -12.67 -2.13 -12.27
C ALA A 58 -13.81 -1.27 -12.82
N GLU A 59 -14.58 -1.78 -13.78
CA GLU A 59 -15.79 -1.11 -14.27
C GLU A 59 -16.85 -0.96 -13.17
N ASN A 60 -17.04 -2.00 -12.35
CA ASN A 60 -18.11 -2.06 -11.36
C ASN A 60 -17.75 -1.43 -10.00
N GLU A 61 -16.47 -1.17 -9.73
CA GLU A 61 -16.02 -0.62 -8.46
C GLU A 61 -15.40 0.77 -8.60
N VAL A 62 -15.47 1.58 -7.54
CA VAL A 62 -14.79 2.89 -7.49
C VAL A 62 -13.28 2.72 -7.37
N ASN A 63 -12.84 1.70 -6.63
CA ASN A 63 -11.44 1.32 -6.48
C ASN A 63 -11.36 -0.22 -6.34
N TRP A 64 -11.04 -0.88 -7.45
CA TRP A 64 -11.00 -2.35 -7.52
C TRP A 64 -9.84 -2.97 -6.75
N ILE A 65 -8.73 -2.25 -6.53
CA ILE A 65 -7.54 -2.84 -5.93
C ILE A 65 -7.66 -2.91 -4.39
N ASN A 66 -8.44 -2.01 -3.78
CA ASN A 66 -8.55 -1.91 -2.32
C ASN A 66 -9.00 -3.21 -1.65
N GLN A 67 -9.89 -3.97 -2.29
CA GLN A 67 -10.37 -5.25 -1.75
C GLN A 67 -9.28 -6.32 -1.65
N PHE A 68 -8.21 -6.21 -2.46
CA PHE A 68 -7.05 -7.10 -2.42
C PHE A 68 -5.93 -6.51 -1.56
N TRP A 69 -5.64 -5.23 -1.76
CA TRP A 69 -4.50 -4.57 -1.12
C TRP A 69 -4.64 -4.47 0.40
N LEU A 70 -5.80 -4.05 0.91
CA LEU A 70 -5.96 -3.86 2.36
C LEU A 70 -5.81 -5.18 3.14
N PRO A 71 -6.42 -6.31 2.72
CA PRO A 71 -6.18 -7.59 3.37
C PRO A 71 -4.73 -8.06 3.30
N GLU A 72 -4.11 -8.01 2.12
CA GLU A 72 -2.75 -8.55 1.94
C GLU A 72 -1.68 -7.70 2.62
N MET A 73 -1.81 -6.38 2.57
CA MET A 73 -0.81 -5.47 3.13
C MET A 73 -0.93 -5.29 4.65
N TYR A 74 -2.08 -5.59 5.25
CA TYR A 74 -2.30 -5.36 6.68
C TYR A 74 -3.07 -6.49 7.37
N LEU A 75 -4.30 -6.78 6.93
CA LEU A 75 -5.24 -7.55 7.78
C LEU A 75 -4.91 -9.05 7.89
N ARG A 76 -4.18 -9.61 6.92
CA ARG A 76 -3.76 -11.03 6.91
C ARG A 76 -2.41 -11.27 7.57
N ILE A 77 -1.60 -10.22 7.74
CA ILE A 77 -0.26 -10.33 8.33
C ILE A 77 -0.38 -10.72 9.81
N ARG A 78 0.38 -11.75 10.21
CA ARG A 78 0.34 -12.31 11.58
C ARG A 78 1.46 -11.82 12.49
N LEU A 79 2.31 -10.92 11.99
CA LEU A 79 3.35 -10.29 12.80
C LEU A 79 2.74 -9.29 13.80
N PRO A 80 3.33 -9.13 14.99
CA PRO A 80 2.90 -8.10 15.93
C PRO A 80 2.94 -6.71 15.31
N LEU A 81 1.96 -5.86 15.62
CA LEU A 81 1.91 -4.48 15.10
C LEU A 81 3.15 -3.63 15.46
N PRO A 82 3.68 -3.67 16.71
CA PRO A 82 4.89 -2.91 17.05
C PRO A 82 6.07 -3.32 16.18
N VAL A 83 6.84 -2.34 15.71
CA VAL A 83 8.01 -2.50 14.82
C VAL A 83 7.67 -2.97 13.41
N ASN A 84 6.78 -3.96 13.24
CA ASN A 84 6.55 -4.60 11.94
C ASN A 84 5.52 -3.87 11.06
N SER A 85 4.56 -3.14 11.64
CA SER A 85 3.48 -2.52 10.86
C SER A 85 3.15 -1.09 11.28
N SER A 86 3.08 -0.79 12.57
CA SER A 86 2.72 0.55 13.05
C SER A 86 3.91 1.50 13.00
N PRO A 87 3.93 2.52 12.11
CA PRO A 87 4.96 3.54 12.13
C PRO A 87 4.79 4.45 13.35
N ALA A 88 5.87 5.13 13.74
CA ALA A 88 5.85 6.10 14.83
C ALA A 88 6.37 7.46 14.35
N TYR A 89 5.78 8.53 14.87
CA TYR A 89 6.28 9.89 14.72
C TYR A 89 6.84 10.36 16.06
N ILE A 90 8.05 10.88 16.06
CA ILE A 90 8.70 11.44 17.25
C ILE A 90 8.60 12.96 17.17
N PHE A 91 7.92 13.56 18.14
CA PHE A 91 7.82 15.01 18.26
C PHE A 91 9.08 15.62 18.90
N PRO A 92 9.31 16.93 18.75
CA PRO A 92 10.39 17.62 19.45
C PRO A 92 10.34 17.35 20.95
N GLN A 93 11.51 17.15 21.56
CA GLN A 93 11.62 16.90 22.99
C GLN A 93 11.02 18.06 23.78
N GLN A 94 10.14 17.72 24.72
CA GLN A 94 9.55 18.68 25.66
C GLN A 94 10.23 18.53 27.02
N TYR A 95 10.34 19.63 27.75
CA TYR A 95 10.84 19.65 29.12
C TYR A 95 9.71 20.14 30.02
N PHE A 96 9.27 19.29 30.95
CA PHE A 96 8.22 19.60 31.92
C PHE A 96 8.82 19.69 33.32
N ARG A 97 8.51 20.78 34.03
CA ARG A 97 9.02 21.01 35.40
C ARG A 97 8.18 20.32 36.46
N ASP A 98 6.88 20.18 36.20
CA ASP A 98 5.90 19.61 37.12
C ASP A 98 4.75 18.94 36.36
N ASP A 99 3.85 18.32 37.14
CA ASP A 99 2.69 17.63 36.58
C ASP A 99 1.72 18.57 35.85
N GLY A 100 1.65 19.83 36.26
CA GLY A 100 0.79 20.82 35.63
C GLY A 100 1.23 21.18 34.21
N GLU A 101 2.54 21.24 33.94
CA GLU A 101 3.06 21.53 32.60
C GLU A 101 2.77 20.41 31.59
N TRP A 102 2.96 19.13 31.94
CA TRP A 102 2.64 18.05 31.00
C TRP A 102 1.12 17.94 30.77
N LEU A 103 0.31 18.12 31.81
CA LEU A 103 -1.16 18.12 31.67
C LEU A 103 -1.65 19.25 30.76
N ARG A 104 -1.09 20.47 30.89
CA ARG A 104 -1.40 21.60 29.99
C ARG A 104 -0.99 21.29 28.55
N TYR A 105 0.20 20.73 28.33
CA TYR A 105 0.67 20.34 27.01
C TYR A 105 -0.27 19.30 26.37
N THR A 106 -0.64 18.24 27.10
CA THR A 106 -1.58 17.22 26.65
C THR A 106 -2.95 17.81 26.33
N ALA A 107 -3.47 18.72 27.16
CA ALA A 107 -4.75 19.39 26.91
C ALA A 107 -4.73 20.21 25.60
N LEU A 108 -3.63 20.94 25.35
CA LEU A 108 -3.45 21.70 24.10
C LEU A 108 -3.33 20.79 22.87
N LEU A 109 -2.62 19.65 23.00
CA LEU A 109 -2.52 18.66 21.92
C LEU A 109 -3.90 18.07 21.56
N ILE A 110 -4.66 17.63 22.56
CA ILE A 110 -6.01 17.10 22.36
C ILE A 110 -6.91 18.15 21.71
N ARG A 111 -6.89 19.39 22.21
CA ARG A 111 -7.65 20.50 21.62
C ARG A 111 -7.28 20.69 20.14
N GLY A 112 -6.00 20.70 19.80
CA GLY A 112 -5.54 20.82 18.41
C GLY A 112 -6.04 19.67 17.52
N MET A 113 -6.06 18.44 18.04
CA MET A 113 -6.62 17.28 17.33
C MET A 113 -8.13 17.42 17.08
N VAL A 114 -8.89 17.94 18.06
CA VAL A 114 -10.32 18.22 17.90
C VAL A 114 -10.57 19.33 16.88
N GLU A 115 -9.81 20.43 16.95
CA GLU A 115 -9.89 21.51 15.96
C GLU A 115 -9.58 21.01 14.55
N TYR A 116 -8.61 20.10 14.40
CA TYR A 116 -8.30 19.46 13.12
C TYR A 116 -9.43 18.54 12.65
N LYS A 117 -9.99 17.71 13.54
CA LYS A 117 -11.15 16.86 13.22
C LYS A 117 -12.33 17.69 12.72
N ASN A 118 -12.65 18.80 13.40
CA ASN A 118 -13.74 19.68 13.00
C ASN A 118 -13.56 20.22 11.57
N LYS A 119 -12.31 20.47 11.14
CA LYS A 119 -12.01 20.87 9.75
C LYS A 119 -12.17 19.75 8.72
N ILE A 120 -12.08 18.48 9.13
CA ILE A 120 -12.34 17.33 8.26
C ILE A 120 -13.84 17.11 8.10
N ASP A 121 -14.60 17.33 9.18
CA ASP A 121 -16.06 17.11 9.19
C ASP A 121 -16.83 18.19 8.39
N THR A 122 -16.26 19.39 8.26
CA THR A 122 -16.83 20.53 7.51
C THR A 122 -16.34 20.58 6.07
#